data_AF-A0A7J9X1B9-F1
#
_entry.id   AF-A0A7J9X1B9-F1
#
_cell.length_a   1.000
_cell.length_b   1.000
_cell.length_c   1.000
_cell.angle_alpha   90.00
_cell.angle_beta   90.00
_cell.angle_gamma   90.00
#
_symmetry.space_group_name_H-M   'P 1'
#
loop_
_entity.id
_entity.type
_entity.pdbx_description
1 polymer ?
#
loop_
_entity_poly.entity_id
_entity_poly.type
_entity_poly.pdbx_seq_one_letter_code
_entity_poly.pdbx_strand_id
1 'polypeptide(L)'
;MVGIAVGEPGKVRERGRRSEVVGVTASIAVAAALQAVDGIALKTMVDRWAAAIGQEQRIAFEAALAVRQIEIGLASLVSILFGLTWSLYGMAVLRSSRYPGWLGAGGLAGGLGTVIGGIVQATTGFSAPAMTISMATSSLLLRRN
;
A
#
# COMPACT_ATOMS: atom_id res chain seq x y z
N MET A 1 -5.42 -7.04 46.49
CA MET A 1 -4.37 -6.31 45.74
C MET A 1 -3.93 -7.20 44.59
N VAL A 2 -4.31 -6.86 43.36
CA VAL A 2 -3.96 -7.61 42.14
C VAL A 2 -2.61 -7.10 41.65
N GLY A 3 -1.60 -7.98 41.62
CA GLY A 3 -0.29 -7.66 41.07
C GLY A 3 -0.37 -7.54 39.54
N ILE A 4 -0.07 -6.35 39.02
CA ILE A 4 0.09 -6.16 37.58
C ILE A 4 1.38 -6.87 37.18
N ALA A 5 1.25 -7.97 36.44
CA ALA A 5 2.37 -8.66 35.81
C ALA A 5 3.02 -7.71 34.79
N VAL A 6 4.10 -7.05 35.21
CA VAL A 6 4.98 -6.31 34.32
C VAL A 6 5.64 -7.34 33.40
N GLY A 7 5.18 -7.41 32.15
CA GLY A 7 5.72 -8.33 31.16
C GLY A 7 7.22 -8.10 30.95
N GLU A 8 7.99 -9.19 31.02
CA GLU A 8 9.43 -9.22 30.77
C GLU A 8 9.80 -8.39 29.50
N PRO A 9 10.60 -7.32 29.63
CA PRO A 9 10.86 -6.38 28.53
C PRO A 9 11.48 -7.04 27.29
N GLY A 10 12.16 -8.19 27.45
CA GLY A 10 12.69 -9.00 26.35
C GLY A 10 11.61 -9.63 25.45
N LYS A 11 10.51 -10.13 26.04
CA LYS A 11 9.43 -10.79 25.28
C LYS A 11 8.61 -9.81 24.45
N VAL A 12 8.39 -8.59 24.96
CA VAL A 12 7.69 -7.52 24.24
C VAL A 12 8.49 -7.08 23.00
N ARG A 13 9.82 -6.98 23.14
CA ARG A 13 10.72 -6.57 22.08
C ARG A 13 10.84 -7.60 20.96
N GLU A 14 10.85 -8.90 21.30
CA GLU A 14 10.83 -9.97 20.31
C GLU A 14 9.50 -10.04 19.54
N ARG A 15 8.37 -9.84 20.23
CA ARG A 15 7.04 -9.82 19.61
C ARG A 15 6.89 -8.66 18.62
N GLY A 16 7.37 -7.47 18.98
CA GLY A 16 7.39 -6.31 18.09
C GLY A 16 8.20 -6.56 16.81
N ARG A 17 9.40 -7.15 16.95
CA ARG A 17 10.25 -7.51 15.80
C ARG A 17 9.58 -8.54 14.88
N ARG A 18 8.89 -9.53 15.44
CA ARG A 18 8.14 -10.52 14.63
C ARG A 18 7.00 -9.88 13.85
N SER A 19 6.22 -8.99 14.48
CA SER A 19 5.14 -8.29 13.78
C SER A 19 5.63 -7.38 12.65
N GLU A 20 6.78 -6.72 12.82
CA GLU A 20 7.39 -5.90 11.77
C GLU A 20 7.86 -6.74 10.58
N VAL A 21 8.57 -7.85 10.84
CA VAL A 21 9.02 -8.76 9.77
C VAL A 21 7.84 -9.32 8.99
N VAL A 22 6.78 -9.76 9.67
CA VAL A 22 5.57 -10.26 9.03
C VAL A 22 4.91 -9.18 8.16
N GLY A 23 4.80 -7.95 8.66
CA GLY A 23 4.24 -6.82 7.92
C GLY A 23 5.02 -6.49 6.65
N VAL A 24 6.35 -6.44 6.73
CA VAL A 24 7.24 -6.22 5.58
C VAL A 24 7.14 -7.36 4.56
N THR A 25 7.20 -8.62 5.01
CA THR A 25 7.10 -9.78 4.11
C THR A 25 5.75 -9.81 3.40
N ALA A 26 4.64 -9.57 4.11
CA ALA A 26 3.32 -9.48 3.51
C ALA A 26 3.24 -8.33 2.50
N SER A 27 3.80 -7.16 2.83
CA SER A 27 3.81 -6.00 1.91
C SER A 27 4.57 -6.30 0.62
N ILE A 28 5.74 -6.94 0.72
CA ILE A 28 6.54 -7.35 -0.45
C ILE A 28 5.78 -8.38 -1.30
N ALA A 29 5.15 -9.37 -0.66
CA ALA A 29 4.39 -10.39 -1.39
C ALA A 29 3.21 -9.80 -2.16
N VAL A 30 2.43 -8.91 -1.53
CA VAL A 30 1.31 -8.23 -2.20
C VAL A 30 1.81 -7.26 -3.27
N ALA A 31 2.94 -6.58 -3.07
CA ALA A 31 3.55 -5.73 -4.08
C ALA A 31 4.02 -6.53 -5.30
N ALA A 32 4.61 -7.72 -5.10
CA ALA A 32 4.97 -8.61 -6.20
C ALA A 32 3.73 -9.08 -6.99
N ALA A 33 2.65 -9.43 -6.29
CA ALA A 33 1.38 -9.76 -6.92
C ALA A 33 0.80 -8.57 -7.71
N LEU A 34 0.90 -7.35 -7.18
CA LEU A 34 0.49 -6.13 -7.86
C LEU A 34 1.29 -5.93 -9.16
N GLN A 35 2.61 -6.11 -9.14
CA GLN A 35 3.44 -6.01 -10.34
C GLN A 35 3.11 -7.08 -11.39
N ALA A 36 2.80 -8.30 -10.96
CA ALA A 36 2.34 -9.35 -11.87
C ALA A 36 0.99 -9.00 -12.52
N VAL A 37 0.06 -8.40 -11.76
CA VAL A 37 -1.23 -7.97 -12.31
C VAL A 37 -1.08 -6.76 -13.22
N ASP A 38 -0.40 -5.70 -12.78
CA ASP A 38 -0.24 -4.45 -13.55
C ASP A 38 0.64 -4.66 -14.80
N GLY A 39 1.86 -5.17 -14.59
CA GLY A 39 2.86 -5.28 -15.65
C GLY A 39 2.61 -6.40 -16.65
N ILE A 40 1.92 -7.48 -16.25
CA ILE A 40 1.71 -8.65 -17.11
C ILE A 40 0.24 -8.80 -17.49
N ALA A 41 -0.64 -9.00 -16.51
CA ALA A 41 -2.04 -9.34 -16.80
C ALA A 41 -2.79 -8.17 -17.44
N LEU A 42 -2.74 -6.97 -16.84
CA LEU A 42 -3.44 -5.80 -17.34
C LEU A 42 -2.87 -5.37 -18.68
N LYS A 43 -1.54 -5.32 -18.82
CA LYS A 43 -0.89 -5.00 -20.10
C LYS A 43 -1.39 -5.91 -21.22
N THR A 44 -1.43 -7.23 -20.97
CA THR A 44 -1.93 -8.21 -21.94
C THR A 44 -3.39 -7.94 -22.31
N MET A 45 -4.23 -7.58 -21.34
CA MET A 45 -5.64 -7.29 -21.62
C MET A 45 -5.85 -5.99 -22.39
N VAL A 46 -5.08 -4.95 -22.06
CA VAL A 46 -5.11 -3.67 -22.77
C VAL A 46 -4.65 -3.85 -24.22
N ASP A 47 -3.63 -4.66 -24.47
CA ASP A 47 -3.16 -4.94 -25.83
C ASP A 47 -4.23 -5.67 -26.66
N ARG A 48 -4.91 -6.63 -26.05
CA ARG A 48 -6.04 -7.34 -26.70
C ARG A 48 -7.20 -6.40 -27.01
N TRP A 49 -7.53 -5.51 -26.09
CA TRP A 49 -8.55 -4.49 -26.33
C TRP A 49 -8.16 -3.54 -27.46
N ALA A 50 -6.91 -3.08 -27.49
CA ALA A 50 -6.41 -2.17 -28.52
C ALA A 50 -6.41 -2.81 -29.91
N ALA A 51 -6.21 -4.12 -30.01
CA ALA A 51 -6.23 -4.87 -31.27
C ALA A 51 -7.65 -5.27 -31.74
N ALA A 52 -8.63 -5.29 -30.85
CA ALA A 52 -10.00 -5.71 -31.16
C ALA A 52 -10.81 -4.60 -31.86
N ILE A 53 -11.79 -5.00 -32.67
CA ILE A 53 -12.68 -4.09 -33.41
C ILE A 53 -14.15 -4.47 -33.24
N GLY A 54 -15.05 -3.50 -33.42
CA GLY A 54 -16.49 -3.71 -33.35
C GLY A 54 -16.97 -4.21 -31.97
N GLN A 55 -17.85 -5.21 -31.96
CA GLN A 55 -18.44 -5.73 -30.72
C GLN A 55 -17.41 -6.43 -29.81
N GLU A 56 -16.38 -7.06 -30.37
CA GLU A 56 -15.32 -7.72 -29.60
C GLU A 56 -14.49 -6.71 -28.79
N GLN A 57 -14.33 -5.49 -29.31
CA GLN A 57 -13.61 -4.42 -28.61
C GLN A 57 -14.29 -4.06 -27.29
N ARG A 58 -15.62 -3.98 -27.26
CA ARG A 58 -16.37 -3.68 -26.03
C ARG A 58 -16.20 -4.79 -24.99
N ILE A 59 -16.18 -6.06 -25.42
CA ILE A 59 -15.99 -7.21 -24.53
C ILE A 59 -14.55 -7.21 -23.97
N ALA A 60 -13.55 -6.97 -24.83
CA ALA A 60 -12.16 -6.89 -24.42
C ALA A 60 -11.89 -5.72 -23.45
N PHE A 61 -12.59 -4.60 -23.62
CA PHE A 61 -12.53 -3.47 -22.70
C PHE A 61 -13.05 -3.82 -21.30
N GLU A 62 -14.23 -4.43 -21.20
CA GLU A 62 -14.80 -4.85 -19.90
C GLU A 62 -13.89 -5.87 -19.19
N ALA A 63 -13.27 -6.78 -19.95
CA ALA A 63 -12.26 -7.70 -19.40
C ALA A 63 -11.01 -6.97 -18.88
N ALA A 64 -10.51 -5.96 -19.60
CA ALA A 64 -9.39 -5.13 -19.14
C ALA A 64 -9.75 -4.31 -17.90
N LEU A 65 -10.96 -3.74 -17.85
CA LEU A 65 -11.46 -3.03 -16.67
C LEU A 65 -11.58 -3.95 -15.46
N ALA A 66 -12.07 -5.18 -15.62
CA ALA A 66 -12.14 -6.14 -14.52
C ALA A 66 -10.74 -6.40 -13.92
N VAL A 67 -9.71 -6.58 -14.76
CA VAL A 67 -8.32 -6.73 -14.29
C VAL A 67 -7.82 -5.45 -13.62
N ARG A 68 -8.16 -4.27 -14.16
CA ARG A 68 -7.81 -2.98 -13.55
C ARG A 68 -8.42 -2.81 -12.16
N GLN A 69 -9.63 -3.30 -11.92
CA GLN A 69 -10.24 -3.28 -10.58
C GLN A 69 -9.47 -4.16 -9.58
N ILE A 70 -9.00 -5.33 -10.02
CA ILE A 70 -8.16 -6.22 -9.20
C ILE A 70 -6.83 -5.53 -8.85
N GLU A 71 -6.21 -4.86 -9.82
CA GLU A 71 -4.98 -4.09 -9.60
C GLU A 71 -5.18 -3.02 -8.52
N ILE A 72 -6.24 -2.20 -8.61
CA ILE A 72 -6.50 -1.17 -7.59
C ILE A 72 -6.77 -1.79 -6.21
N GLY A 73 -7.45 -2.93 -6.16
CA GLY A 73 -7.61 -3.70 -4.93
C GLY A 73 -6.27 -4.13 -4.32
N LEU A 74 -5.33 -4.63 -5.13
CA LEU A 74 -3.99 -4.97 -4.68
C LEU A 74 -3.17 -3.73 -4.26
N ALA A 75 -3.27 -2.63 -5.00
CA ALA A 75 -2.61 -1.36 -4.66
C ALA A 75 -3.09 -0.81 -3.31
N SER A 76 -4.39 -0.95 -3.02
CA SER A 76 -4.96 -0.62 -1.72
C SER A 76 -4.35 -1.47 -0.60
N LEU A 77 -4.26 -2.79 -0.80
CA LEU A 77 -3.69 -3.70 0.19
C LEU A 77 -2.20 -3.39 0.46
N VAL A 78 -1.41 -3.09 -0.58
CA VAL A 78 -0.02 -2.63 -0.42
C VAL A 78 0.02 -1.36 0.42
N SER A 79 -0.82 -0.36 0.09
CA SER A 79 -0.85 0.92 0.80
C SER A 79 -1.20 0.76 2.28
N ILE A 80 -2.19 -0.08 2.60
CA ILE A 80 -2.59 -0.35 3.99
C ILE A 80 -1.48 -1.06 4.75
N LEU A 81 -0.92 -2.15 4.20
CA LEU A 81 0.14 -2.92 4.87
C LEU A 81 1.41 -2.09 5.08
N PHE A 82 1.82 -1.34 4.06
CA PHE A 82 2.99 -0.48 4.13
C PHE A 82 2.78 0.68 5.11
N GLY A 83 1.60 1.32 5.06
CA GLY A 83 1.24 2.40 5.98
C GLY A 83 1.18 1.96 7.44
N LEU A 84 0.64 0.78 7.73
CA LEU A 84 0.67 0.19 9.07
C LEU A 84 2.10 -0.11 9.54
N THR A 85 2.94 -0.67 8.66
CA THR A 85 4.35 -0.96 8.96
C THR A 85 5.10 0.31 9.32
N TRP A 86 4.94 1.38 8.53
CA TRP A 86 5.55 2.69 8.80
C TRP A 86 5.01 3.35 10.07
N SER A 87 3.71 3.19 10.35
CA SER A 87 3.10 3.72 11.57
C SER A 87 3.69 3.07 12.82
N LEU A 88 3.83 1.74 12.81
CA LEU A 88 4.44 0.98 13.90
C LEU A 88 5.92 1.35 14.06
N TYR A 89 6.65 1.46 12.95
CA TYR A 89 8.06 1.87 12.97
C TYR A 89 8.23 3.31 13.51
N GLY A 90 7.45 4.28 13.02
CA GLY A 90 7.48 5.65 13.50
C GLY A 90 7.16 5.76 15.00
N MET A 91 6.18 4.98 15.47
CA MET A 91 5.87 4.87 16.89
C MET A 91 7.02 4.27 17.70
N ALA A 92 7.73 3.27 17.18
CA ALA A 92 8.90 2.70 17.84
C ALA A 92 10.06 3.73 17.94
N VAL A 93 10.26 4.52 16.88
CA VAL A 93 11.25 5.61 16.85
C VAL A 93 10.90 6.71 17.86
N LEU A 94 9.63 7.11 17.97
CA LEU A 94 9.17 8.10 18.97
C LEU A 94 9.43 7.67 20.41
N ARG A 95 9.41 6.36 20.69
CA ARG A 95 9.71 5.81 22.02
C ARG A 95 11.20 5.57 22.26
N SER A 96 12.04 5.78 21.25
CA SER A 96 13.48 5.57 21.33
C SER A 96 14.21 6.90 21.54
N SER A 97 15.03 6.99 22.59
CA SER A 97 15.93 8.13 22.81
C SER A 97 17.09 8.20 21.81
N ARG A 98 17.29 7.16 20.98
CA ARG A 98 18.39 7.04 20.03
C ARG A 98 18.23 7.90 18.77
N TYR A 99 17.00 8.29 18.44
CA TYR A 99 16.68 8.95 17.18
C TYR A 99 15.89 10.24 17.41
N PRO A 100 16.02 11.25 16.53
CA PRO A 100 15.22 12.46 16.58
C PRO A 100 13.72 12.18 16.52
N GLY A 101 12.94 12.77 17.44
CA GLY A 101 11.50 12.57 17.51
C GLY A 101 10.73 12.99 16.24
N TRP A 102 11.26 13.96 15.48
CA TRP A 102 10.64 14.39 14.22
C TRP A 102 10.61 13.28 13.16
N LEU A 103 11.61 12.38 13.14
CA LEU A 103 11.62 11.22 12.23
C LEU A 103 10.51 10.24 12.58
N GLY A 104 10.32 10.00 13.88
CA GLY A 104 9.24 9.13 14.36
C GLY A 104 7.85 9.73 14.10
N ALA A 105 7.69 11.04 14.33
CA ALA A 105 6.46 11.75 14.01
C ALA A 105 6.15 11.74 12.50
N GLY A 106 7.18 11.98 11.67
CA GLY A 106 7.07 11.91 10.22
C GLY A 106 6.69 10.52 9.72
N GLY A 107 7.34 9.46 10.24
CA GLY A 107 7.00 8.08 9.90
C GLY A 107 5.59 7.68 10.31
N LEU A 108 5.14 8.11 11.50
CA LEU A 108 3.80 7.85 11.99
C LEU A 108 2.74 8.59 11.15
N ALA A 109 2.92 9.88 10.91
CA ALA A 109 1.99 10.68 10.12
C ALA A 109 1.93 10.19 8.66
N GLY A 110 3.10 9.92 8.07
CA GLY A 110 3.21 9.36 6.72
C GLY A 110 2.51 8.00 6.61
N GLY A 111 2.79 7.09 7.54
CA GLY A 111 2.17 5.76 7.58
C GLY A 111 0.64 5.83 7.67
N LEU A 112 0.10 6.64 8.58
CA LEU A 112 -1.35 6.83 8.71
C LEU A 112 -1.96 7.44 7.44
N GLY A 113 -1.29 8.42 6.83
CA GLY A 113 -1.71 8.99 5.56
C GLY A 113 -1.79 7.94 4.44
N THR A 114 -0.79 7.05 4.35
CA THR A 114 -0.79 5.95 3.38
C THR A 114 -1.93 4.95 3.63
N VAL A 115 -2.25 4.63 4.89
CA VAL A 115 -3.41 3.77 5.23
C VAL A 115 -4.71 4.40 4.75
N ILE A 116 -4.92 5.70 5.00
CA ILE A 116 -6.11 6.42 4.55
C ILE A 116 -6.21 6.37 3.02
N GLY A 117 -5.11 6.61 2.31
CA GLY A 117 -5.06 6.50 0.85
C GLY A 117 -5.45 5.10 0.36
N GLY A 118 -4.94 4.05 1.00
CA GLY A 118 -5.32 2.67 0.70
C GLY A 118 -6.79 2.38 0.95
N ILE A 119 -7.37 2.87 2.04
CA ILE A 119 -8.81 2.72 2.32
C ILE A 119 -9.66 3.41 1.25
N VAL A 120 -9.27 4.61 0.83
CA VAL A 120 -9.95 5.33 -0.26
C VAL A 120 -9.88 4.56 -1.57
N GLN A 121 -8.73 3.95 -1.90
CA GLN A 121 -8.61 3.07 -3.07
C GLN A 121 -9.51 1.83 -2.96
N ALA A 122 -9.60 1.20 -1.79
CA ALA A 122 -10.47 0.04 -1.56
C ALA A 122 -11.96 0.36 -1.74
N THR A 123 -12.40 1.54 -1.30
CA THR A 123 -13.83 1.91 -1.33
C THR A 123 -14.26 2.51 -2.66
N THR A 124 -13.33 3.14 -3.38
CA THR A 124 -13.66 3.81 -4.66
C THR A 124 -13.30 2.98 -5.89
N GLY A 125 -12.45 1.95 -5.75
CA GLY A 125 -11.94 1.18 -6.88
C GLY A 125 -11.18 2.07 -7.88
N PHE A 126 -11.15 1.66 -9.15
CA PHE A 126 -10.62 2.51 -10.22
C PHE A 126 -11.53 3.72 -10.43
N SER A 127 -11.15 4.84 -9.81
CA SER A 127 -11.92 6.07 -9.82
C SER A 127 -11.03 7.27 -10.10
N ALA A 128 -11.61 8.32 -10.70
CA ALA A 128 -10.90 9.57 -10.97
C ALA A 128 -10.25 10.18 -9.70
N PRO A 129 -10.87 10.14 -8.49
CA PRO A 129 -10.22 10.55 -7.26
C PRO A 129 -8.99 9.71 -6.89
N ALA A 130 -9.08 8.37 -6.96
CA ALA A 130 -7.96 7.47 -6.66
C ALA A 130 -6.79 7.67 -7.63
N MET A 131 -7.10 7.89 -8.91
CA MET A 131 -6.12 8.19 -9.94
C MET A 131 -5.47 9.57 -9.73
N THR A 132 -6.26 10.60 -9.39
CA THR A 132 -5.76 11.96 -9.12
C THR A 132 -4.80 11.99 -7.92
N ILE A 133 -5.10 11.27 -6.84
CA ILE A 133 -4.21 11.17 -5.67
C ILE A 133 -2.90 10.46 -6.04
N SER A 134 -2.98 9.39 -6.82
CA SER A 134 -1.81 8.63 -7.27
C SER A 134 -0.94 9.44 -8.25
N MET A 135 -1.56 10.21 -9.16
CA MET A 135 -0.86 11.05 -10.12
C MET A 135 -0.32 12.36 -9.54
N ALA A 136 -0.97 12.94 -8.53
CA ALA A 136 -0.44 14.10 -7.79
C ALA A 136 0.91 13.77 -7.14
N THR A 137 1.08 12.52 -6.70
CA THR A 137 2.32 12.02 -6.11
C THR A 137 3.44 11.90 -7.16
N SER A 138 3.12 11.47 -8.40
CA SER A 138 4.09 11.34 -9.50
C SER A 138 4.43 12.67 -10.18
N SER A 139 3.50 13.62 -10.25
CA SER A 139 3.73 14.94 -10.86
C SER A 139 4.60 15.86 -10.00
N LEU A 140 4.67 15.63 -8.68
CA LEU A 140 5.65 16.27 -7.79
C LEU A 140 7.10 15.82 -8.07
N LEU A 141 7.30 14.62 -8.63
CA LEU A 141 8.61 14.12 -9.07
C LEU A 141 9.01 14.64 -10.46
N LEU A 142 8.04 14.93 -11.32
CA LEU A 142 8.28 15.44 -12.68
C LEU A 142 8.43 16.97 -12.76
N ARG A 143 8.14 17.71 -11.68
CA ARG A 143 8.24 19.18 -11.65
C ARG A 143 9.63 19.72 -11.28
N ARG A 144 10.61 18.83 -11.09
CA ARG A 144 12.04 19.16 -11.02
C ARG A 144 12.73 18.62 -12.28
N ASN A 145 12.62 19.39 -13.36
CA ASN A 145 13.62 19.53 -14.41
C ASN A 145 13.44 20.91 -15.04
#